data_AF-A0A2D4G9J2-F1
#
_entry.id   AF-A0A2D4G9J2-F1
#
_cell.length_a   1.000
_cell.length_b   1.000
_cell.length_c   1.000
_cell.angle_alpha   90.00
_cell.angle_beta   90.00
_cell.angle_gamma   90.00
#
_symmetry.space_group_name_H-M   'P 1'
#
loop_
_entity.id
_entity.type
_entity.pdbx_description
1 polymer ?
#
loop_
_entity_poly.entity_id
_entity_poly.type
_entity_poly.pdbx_seq_one_letter_code
_entity_poly.pdbx_strand_id
1 'polypeptide(L)'
;FLHINKVEEQSDCKILDGHFISPLAHYVPDIMPSESITARFQFIVPKRWNSKYKPVCIHLAGTGDHYFWRRRTLMARPMIKEACMASLLLENPYYGYRKPKDQLRSCLKNVSDLFVMGGALVLESATLLHWLEKEGYGPLGMTGISMGGHMASLAVSNWPKPLPLVPCLSWSTASGVFTTGVLSKAVNWRELEKQYYTQSVYEEEIIQMLEYCGTDSFKMGQDFVKNSPSSVDNLSCLDLNSGILHLDIGNKVRSSEVGHCLSRNRNNLSSSTEELLVQDAPKMQCVNQIFSTSTSNANFSNEQNHLISRKNDSLQRESLRFMKGVM
;
A
#
# COMPACT_ATOMS: atom_id res chain seq x y z
N PHE A 1 14.03 17.30 -5.80
CA PHE A 1 13.54 18.55 -5.18
C PHE A 1 12.06 18.73 -5.50
N LEU A 2 11.29 19.30 -4.59
CA LEU A 2 9.84 19.51 -4.71
C LEU A 2 9.56 20.95 -5.16
N HIS A 3 8.63 21.12 -6.10
CA HIS A 3 8.36 22.38 -6.77
C HIS A 3 6.89 22.77 -6.66
N ILE A 4 6.61 24.05 -6.43
CA ILE A 4 5.27 24.63 -6.47
C ILE A 4 5.11 25.40 -7.78
N ASN A 5 4.14 25.01 -8.60
CA ASN A 5 3.91 25.59 -9.93
C ASN A 5 2.97 26.78 -9.88
N LYS A 6 1.93 26.68 -9.06
CA LYS A 6 0.84 27.63 -9.01
C LYS A 6 0.37 27.78 -7.57
N VAL A 7 0.08 29.02 -7.19
CA VAL A 7 -0.62 29.35 -5.95
C VAL A 7 -1.89 30.10 -6.32
N GLU A 8 -3.03 29.60 -5.85
CA GLU A 8 -4.34 30.21 -6.04
C GLU A 8 -4.89 30.66 -4.68
N GLU A 9 -5.26 31.93 -4.59
CA GLU A 9 -5.87 32.52 -3.40
C GLU A 9 -7.40 32.41 -3.52
N GLN A 10 -8.03 31.75 -2.55
CA GLN A 10 -9.49 31.71 -2.40
C GLN A 10 -9.92 32.51 -1.16
N SER A 11 -11.21 32.68 -0.90
CA SER A 11 -11.68 33.46 0.26
C SER A 11 -11.27 32.84 1.60
N ASP A 12 -11.30 31.51 1.70
CA ASP A 12 -11.07 30.73 2.92
C ASP A 12 -9.68 30.06 2.99
N CYS A 13 -9.04 29.81 1.85
CA CYS A 13 -7.80 29.05 1.77
C CYS A 13 -6.86 29.51 0.65
N LYS A 14 -5.64 28.97 0.68
CA LYS A 14 -4.68 28.99 -0.43
C LYS A 14 -4.57 27.59 -0.99
N ILE A 15 -4.51 27.46 -2.31
CA ILE A 15 -4.34 26.20 -3.01
C ILE A 15 -3.02 26.24 -3.77
N LEU A 16 -2.10 25.34 -3.41
CA LEU A 16 -0.79 25.22 -4.03
C LEU A 16 -0.76 23.95 -4.88
N ASP A 17 -0.48 24.09 -6.17
CA ASP A 17 -0.26 22.94 -7.06
C ASP A 17 1.23 22.66 -7.12
N GLY A 18 1.63 21.47 -6.71
CA GLY A 18 3.03 21.08 -6.61
C GLY A 18 3.33 19.75 -7.29
N HIS A 19 4.61 19.53 -7.55
CA HIS A 19 5.10 18.30 -8.14
C HIS A 19 6.55 18.01 -7.74
N PHE A 20 6.95 16.75 -7.91
CA PHE A 20 8.32 16.28 -7.75
C PHE A 20 8.51 14.98 -8.55
N ILE A 21 9.75 14.59 -8.79
CA ILE A 21 10.04 13.28 -9.38
C ILE A 21 9.85 12.20 -8.33
N SER A 22 9.05 11.17 -8.65
CA SER A 22 8.79 10.05 -7.76
C SER A 22 10.10 9.35 -7.39
N PRO A 23 10.39 9.11 -6.09
CA PRO A 23 11.59 8.39 -5.70
C PRO A 23 11.65 6.97 -6.27
N LEU A 24 10.48 6.35 -6.54
CA LEU A 24 10.46 5.01 -7.13
C LEU A 24 11.16 4.98 -8.49
N ALA A 25 10.99 6.02 -9.31
CA ALA A 25 11.66 6.12 -10.60
C ALA A 25 13.19 6.26 -10.49
N HIS A 26 13.70 6.66 -9.33
CA HIS A 26 15.14 6.68 -9.06
C HIS A 26 15.67 5.33 -8.59
N TYR A 27 14.94 4.66 -7.70
CA TYR A 27 15.36 3.35 -7.15
C TYR A 27 15.17 2.20 -8.12
N VAL A 28 14.15 2.27 -8.96
CA VAL A 28 13.85 1.25 -9.97
C VAL A 28 13.59 1.98 -11.29
N PRO A 29 14.63 2.30 -12.05
CA PRO A 29 14.50 2.94 -13.36
C PRO A 29 13.55 2.15 -14.26
N ASP A 30 12.85 2.86 -15.14
CA ASP A 30 11.95 2.32 -16.18
C ASP A 30 10.74 1.49 -15.70
N ILE A 31 10.54 1.33 -14.38
CA ILE A 31 9.39 0.59 -13.84
C ILE A 31 8.06 1.35 -13.98
N MET A 32 8.14 2.69 -13.98
CA MET A 32 6.97 3.56 -14.05
C MET A 32 6.77 4.05 -15.48
N PRO A 33 5.53 4.13 -15.98
CA PRO A 33 5.29 4.83 -17.24
C PRO A 33 5.67 6.30 -17.10
N SER A 34 6.09 6.90 -18.22
CA SER A 34 6.62 8.27 -18.26
C SER A 34 5.68 9.30 -17.61
N GLU A 35 4.37 9.13 -17.79
CA GLU A 35 3.32 9.98 -17.23
C GLU A 35 3.25 9.90 -15.70
N SER A 36 3.61 8.76 -15.12
CA SER A 36 3.58 8.54 -13.67
C SER A 36 4.86 8.94 -12.96
N ILE A 37 5.97 9.21 -13.67
CA ILE A 37 7.27 9.58 -13.06
C ILE A 37 7.13 10.86 -12.22
N THR A 38 6.38 11.84 -12.72
CA THR A 38 6.14 13.09 -11.98
C THR A 38 4.99 12.90 -10.99
N ALA A 39 5.31 12.82 -9.70
CA ALA A 39 4.34 12.88 -8.64
C ALA A 39 3.73 14.28 -8.58
N ARG A 40 2.39 14.35 -8.53
CA ARG A 40 1.62 15.60 -8.50
C ARG A 40 0.78 15.63 -7.25
N PHE A 41 0.76 16.77 -6.59
CA PHE A 41 -0.05 16.97 -5.40
C PHE A 41 -0.68 18.36 -5.40
N GLN A 42 -1.70 18.49 -4.56
CA GLN A 42 -2.27 19.77 -4.25
C GLN A 42 -2.30 19.98 -2.74
N PHE A 43 -1.85 21.14 -2.30
CA PHE A 43 -1.81 21.50 -0.90
C PHE A 43 -2.78 22.64 -0.61
N ILE A 44 -3.80 22.36 0.19
CA ILE A 44 -4.86 23.31 0.54
C ILE A 44 -4.62 23.77 1.98
N VAL A 45 -4.32 25.04 2.13
CA VAL A 45 -3.83 25.64 3.37
C VAL A 45 -4.82 26.71 3.84
N PRO A 46 -5.26 26.71 5.11
CA PRO A 46 -6.12 27.77 5.62
C PRO A 46 -5.35 29.10 5.68
N LYS A 47 -6.05 30.22 5.50
CA LYS A 47 -5.42 31.56 5.55
C LYS A 47 -4.97 31.98 6.95
N ARG A 48 -5.59 31.40 7.97
CA ARG A 48 -5.33 31.66 9.38
C ARG A 48 -5.27 30.32 10.08
N TRP A 49 -4.56 30.25 11.19
CA TRP A 49 -4.46 29.07 12.03
C TRP A 49 -5.10 29.38 13.38
N ASN A 50 -5.81 28.41 13.96
CA ASN A 50 -6.44 28.57 15.27
C ASN A 50 -5.45 28.51 16.44
N SER A 51 -4.20 28.12 16.18
CA SER A 51 -3.15 28.00 17.19
C SER A 51 -1.77 28.27 16.59
N LYS A 52 -0.72 28.14 17.40
CA LYS A 52 0.68 28.17 16.92
C LYS A 52 1.03 26.99 16.01
N TYR A 53 0.24 25.92 16.05
CA TYR A 53 0.43 24.73 15.22
C TYR A 53 -0.19 24.91 13.84
N LYS A 54 0.40 24.21 12.87
CA LYS A 54 -0.04 24.20 11.47
C LYS A 54 -0.35 22.77 11.05
N PRO A 55 -1.44 22.17 11.57
CA PRO A 55 -1.75 20.77 11.33
C PRO A 55 -2.02 20.47 9.86
N VAL A 56 -1.49 19.36 9.37
CA VAL A 56 -1.67 18.90 7.98
C VAL A 56 -2.02 17.43 7.95
N CYS A 57 -3.04 17.08 7.17
CA CYS A 57 -3.37 15.69 6.85
C CYS A 57 -3.04 15.40 5.37
N ILE A 58 -2.30 14.33 5.08
CA ILE A 58 -2.11 13.83 3.72
C ILE A 58 -3.26 12.86 3.38
N HIS A 59 -3.92 13.07 2.24
CA HIS A 59 -5.04 12.25 1.80
C HIS A 59 -4.62 11.42 0.59
N LEU A 60 -4.62 10.09 0.72
CA LEU A 60 -4.39 9.18 -0.39
C LEU A 60 -5.69 8.84 -1.10
N ALA A 61 -5.63 8.79 -2.43
CA ALA A 61 -6.80 8.64 -3.29
C ALA A 61 -7.31 7.19 -3.29
N GLY A 62 -8.63 7.01 -3.18
CA GLY A 62 -9.28 5.71 -3.37
C GLY A 62 -9.35 5.31 -4.85
N THR A 63 -9.79 4.08 -5.13
CA THR A 63 -9.91 3.59 -6.51
C THR A 63 -10.81 4.51 -7.34
N GLY A 64 -10.36 4.93 -8.51
CA GLY A 64 -11.17 5.80 -9.38
C GLY A 64 -11.10 7.29 -9.08
N ASP A 65 -10.41 7.71 -8.01
CA ASP A 65 -10.33 9.12 -7.63
C ASP A 65 -9.28 9.88 -8.45
N HIS A 66 -9.66 10.20 -9.69
CA HIS A 66 -8.85 11.01 -10.59
C HIS A 66 -8.80 12.48 -10.15
N TYR A 67 -7.63 13.10 -10.29
CA TYR A 67 -7.38 14.48 -9.90
C TYR A 67 -7.63 14.72 -8.40
N PHE A 68 -8.11 15.92 -8.06
CA PHE A 68 -8.22 16.38 -6.68
C PHE A 68 -9.64 16.77 -6.28
N TRP A 69 -10.59 16.89 -7.21
CA TRP A 69 -11.86 17.58 -6.96
C TRP A 69 -12.68 16.94 -5.83
N ARG A 70 -12.79 15.61 -5.80
CA ARG A 70 -13.57 14.89 -4.79
C ARG A 70 -12.98 15.09 -3.40
N ARG A 71 -11.70 14.76 -3.21
CA ARG A 71 -10.99 14.96 -1.94
C ARG A 71 -10.94 16.43 -1.53
N ARG A 72 -10.75 17.36 -2.47
CA ARG A 72 -10.76 18.80 -2.18
C ARG A 72 -12.11 19.24 -1.63
N THR A 73 -13.19 18.91 -2.34
CA THR A 73 -14.54 19.40 -2.04
C THR A 73 -15.13 18.73 -0.81
N LEU A 74 -15.00 17.41 -0.71
CA LEU A 74 -15.69 16.59 0.29
C LEU A 74 -14.88 16.39 1.57
N MET A 75 -13.56 16.62 1.55
CA MET A 75 -12.71 16.41 2.73
C MET A 75 -11.91 17.67 3.08
N ALA A 76 -11.08 18.19 2.17
CA ALA A 76 -10.18 19.30 2.50
C ALA A 76 -10.93 20.59 2.91
N ARG A 77 -12.01 20.95 2.19
CA ARG A 77 -12.80 22.14 2.53
C ARG A 77 -13.50 22.01 3.89
N PRO A 78 -14.18 20.91 4.24
CA PRO A 78 -14.65 20.68 5.61
C PRO A 78 -13.55 20.76 6.66
N MET A 79 -12.38 20.15 6.42
CA MET A 79 -11.25 20.20 7.37
C MET A 79 -10.77 21.63 7.66
N ILE A 80 -10.75 22.50 6.65
CA ILE A 80 -10.45 23.91 6.85
C ILE A 80 -11.53 24.60 7.69
N LYS A 81 -12.81 24.39 7.34
CA LYS A 81 -13.94 25.08 7.97
C LYS A 81 -14.14 24.69 9.44
N GLU A 82 -14.00 23.40 9.74
CA GLU A 82 -14.36 22.84 11.05
C GLU A 82 -13.17 22.74 12.00
N ALA A 83 -11.99 22.42 11.46
CA ALA A 83 -10.81 22.15 12.27
C ALA A 83 -9.64 23.10 12.02
N CYS A 84 -9.73 24.00 11.02
CA CYS A 84 -8.62 24.88 10.62
C CYS A 84 -7.34 24.09 10.33
N MET A 85 -7.52 22.94 9.67
CA MET A 85 -6.44 22.02 9.27
C MET A 85 -6.20 22.10 7.77
N ALA A 86 -4.95 21.99 7.35
CA ALA A 86 -4.60 21.88 5.94
C ALA A 86 -4.68 20.43 5.45
N SER A 87 -4.91 20.27 4.15
CA SER A 87 -4.93 18.96 3.49
C SER A 87 -3.96 18.94 2.32
N LEU A 88 -3.14 17.90 2.25
CA LEU A 88 -2.27 17.62 1.11
C LEU A 88 -2.82 16.41 0.35
N LEU A 89 -3.19 16.63 -0.91
CA LEU A 89 -3.84 15.64 -1.77
C LEU A 89 -2.82 15.13 -2.78
N LEU A 90 -2.34 13.89 -2.62
CA LEU A 90 -1.45 13.25 -3.60
C LEU A 90 -2.27 12.60 -4.72
N GLU A 91 -1.95 12.85 -5.99
CA GLU A 91 -2.56 12.12 -7.11
C GLU A 91 -1.84 10.79 -7.30
N ASN A 92 -2.57 9.68 -7.28
CA ASN A 92 -1.96 8.36 -7.42
C ASN A 92 -1.29 8.19 -8.81
N PRO A 93 -0.23 7.37 -8.92
CA PRO A 93 0.23 6.88 -10.23
C PRO A 93 -0.94 6.31 -11.04
N TYR A 94 -0.87 6.39 -12.37
CA TYR A 94 -1.92 5.91 -13.28
C TYR A 94 -3.25 6.69 -13.25
N TYR A 95 -3.39 7.74 -12.44
CA TYR A 95 -4.64 8.51 -12.30
C TYR A 95 -4.50 9.93 -12.81
N GLY A 96 -5.61 10.51 -13.31
CA GLY A 96 -5.67 11.91 -13.75
C GLY A 96 -4.53 12.28 -14.69
N TYR A 97 -3.66 13.22 -14.29
CA TYR A 97 -2.52 13.65 -15.12
C TYR A 97 -1.39 12.62 -15.21
N ARG A 98 -1.39 11.62 -14.33
CA ARG A 98 -0.41 10.52 -14.26
C ARG A 98 -0.88 9.27 -14.99
N LYS A 99 -2.02 9.33 -15.69
CA LYS A 99 -2.64 8.19 -16.37
C LYS A 99 -2.03 7.96 -17.76
N PRO A 100 -1.55 6.76 -18.10
CA PRO A 100 -1.15 6.42 -19.47
C PRO A 100 -2.28 6.66 -20.48
N LYS A 101 -1.91 7.11 -21.68
CA LYS A 101 -2.87 7.55 -22.72
C LYS A 101 -3.83 6.44 -23.15
N ASP A 102 -3.33 5.23 -23.27
CA ASP A 102 -4.04 4.03 -23.69
C ASP A 102 -4.67 3.24 -22.53
N GLN A 103 -4.56 3.73 -21.29
CA GLN A 103 -5.32 3.17 -20.17
C GLN A 103 -6.79 3.57 -20.25
N LEU A 104 -7.73 2.66 -19.95
CA LEU A 104 -9.15 2.99 -19.90
C LEU A 104 -9.59 3.28 -18.46
N ARG A 105 -10.05 4.51 -18.19
CA ARG A 105 -10.47 4.94 -16.84
C ARG A 105 -9.37 4.61 -15.80
N SER A 106 -9.74 3.95 -14.70
CA SER A 106 -8.83 3.48 -13.65
C SER A 106 -8.47 1.99 -13.76
N CYS A 107 -8.78 1.36 -14.89
CA CYS A 107 -8.40 -0.03 -15.13
C CYS A 107 -6.92 -0.06 -15.52
N LEU A 108 -6.07 -0.53 -14.62
CA LEU A 108 -4.65 -0.75 -14.90
C LEU A 108 -4.47 -1.80 -15.99
N LYS A 109 -3.38 -1.70 -16.75
CA LYS A 109 -3.12 -2.65 -17.85
C LYS A 109 -2.56 -3.95 -17.33
N ASN A 110 -1.64 -3.86 -16.37
CA ASN A 110 -0.94 -5.00 -15.82
C ASN A 110 -1.26 -5.14 -14.33
N VAL A 111 -1.17 -6.37 -13.83
CA VAL A 111 -1.24 -6.62 -12.38
C VAL A 111 -0.04 -5.98 -11.67
N SER A 112 1.13 -6.00 -12.31
CA SER A 112 2.36 -5.37 -11.79
C SER A 112 2.19 -3.87 -11.51
N ASP A 113 1.37 -3.18 -12.29
CA ASP A 113 1.09 -1.74 -12.12
C ASP A 113 0.49 -1.44 -10.72
N LEU A 114 -0.18 -2.41 -10.08
CA LEU A 114 -0.68 -2.26 -8.70
C LEU A 114 0.47 -2.11 -7.70
N PHE A 115 1.52 -2.92 -7.84
CA PHE A 115 2.70 -2.87 -6.98
C PHE A 115 3.51 -1.61 -7.22
N VAL A 116 3.65 -1.21 -8.49
CA VAL A 116 4.30 0.06 -8.86
C VAL A 116 3.54 1.24 -8.26
N MET A 117 2.21 1.25 -8.34
CA MET A 117 1.38 2.28 -7.70
C MET A 117 1.59 2.30 -6.19
N GLY A 118 1.57 1.13 -5.55
CA GLY A 118 1.72 0.99 -4.10
C GLY A 118 3.08 1.48 -3.61
N GLY A 119 4.17 0.97 -4.20
CA GLY A 119 5.54 1.37 -3.85
C GLY A 119 5.79 2.86 -4.05
N ALA A 120 5.31 3.42 -5.16
CA ALA A 120 5.42 4.86 -5.42
C ALA A 120 4.68 5.68 -4.35
N LEU A 121 3.44 5.31 -4.00
CA LEU A 121 2.67 6.03 -2.99
C LEU A 121 3.31 5.99 -1.60
N VAL A 122 3.94 4.89 -1.20
CA VAL A 122 4.69 4.81 0.06
C VAL A 122 5.85 5.80 0.06
N LEU A 123 6.70 5.76 -0.98
CA LEU A 123 7.88 6.63 -1.08
C LEU A 123 7.55 8.12 -1.29
N GLU A 124 6.52 8.41 -2.08
CA GLU A 124 6.01 9.76 -2.31
C GLU A 124 5.41 10.35 -1.05
N SER A 125 4.69 9.54 -0.25
CA SER A 125 4.16 9.96 1.05
C SER A 125 5.28 10.32 2.02
N ALA A 126 6.33 9.49 2.12
CA ALA A 126 7.50 9.78 2.95
C ALA A 126 8.18 11.09 2.52
N THR A 127 8.31 11.32 1.21
CA THR A 127 8.87 12.57 0.65
C THR A 127 8.04 13.79 1.09
N LEU A 128 6.72 13.69 1.00
CA LEU A 128 5.81 14.76 1.38
C LEU A 128 5.80 15.02 2.89
N LEU A 129 5.89 13.97 3.72
CA LEU A 129 6.00 14.10 5.17
C LEU A 129 7.29 14.83 5.56
N HIS A 130 8.44 14.43 4.99
CA HIS A 130 9.71 15.13 5.21
C HIS A 130 9.65 16.59 4.77
N TRP A 131 9.04 16.87 3.61
CA TRP A 131 8.87 18.23 3.13
C TRP A 131 8.00 19.06 4.08
N LEU A 132 6.86 18.53 4.52
CA LEU A 132 5.97 19.21 5.46
C LEU A 132 6.65 19.49 6.81
N GLU A 133 7.39 18.53 7.37
CA GLU A 133 8.16 18.76 8.60
C GLU A 133 9.21 19.86 8.41
N LYS A 134 9.93 19.84 7.29
CA LYS A 134 10.96 20.85 6.97
C LYS A 134 10.38 22.26 6.85
N GLU A 135 9.19 22.39 6.28
CA GLU A 135 8.49 23.68 6.15
C GLU A 135 7.79 24.12 7.45
N GLY A 136 7.94 23.35 8.54
CA GLY A 136 7.42 23.70 9.87
C GLY A 136 5.92 23.44 10.03
N TYR A 137 5.35 22.52 9.26
CA TYR A 137 3.98 22.04 9.47
C TYR A 137 3.95 20.94 10.53
N GLY A 138 2.88 20.93 11.34
CA GLY A 138 2.72 19.98 12.43
C GLY A 138 1.58 20.34 13.38
N PRO A 139 0.92 19.35 14.02
CA PRO A 139 1.13 17.91 13.86
C PRO A 139 0.72 17.40 12.46
N LEU A 140 1.40 16.36 11.97
CA LEU A 140 1.11 15.72 10.69
C LEU A 140 0.22 14.49 10.89
N GLY A 141 -0.57 14.13 9.88
CA GLY A 141 -1.36 12.89 9.87
C GLY A 141 -1.62 12.39 8.46
N MET A 142 -2.14 11.18 8.35
CA MET A 142 -2.51 10.58 7.08
C MET A 142 -3.91 9.97 7.12
N THR A 143 -4.60 10.04 5.99
CA THR A 143 -5.91 9.42 5.78
C THR A 143 -6.05 8.92 4.35
N GLY A 144 -7.05 8.08 4.12
CA GLY A 144 -7.46 7.65 2.80
C GLY A 144 -8.71 6.78 2.90
N ILE A 145 -9.41 6.62 1.77
CA ILE A 145 -10.64 5.83 1.68
C ILE A 145 -10.40 4.60 0.80
N SER A 146 -10.83 3.43 1.26
CA SER A 146 -10.73 2.17 0.51
C SER A 146 -9.27 1.85 0.15
N MET A 147 -8.93 1.73 -1.14
CA MET A 147 -7.55 1.60 -1.61
C MET A 147 -6.64 2.70 -1.03
N GLY A 148 -7.12 3.94 -0.91
CA GLY A 148 -6.35 5.03 -0.32
C GLY A 148 -6.11 4.82 1.18
N GLY A 149 -7.05 4.22 1.91
CA GLY A 149 -6.90 3.88 3.32
C GLY A 149 -5.90 2.75 3.56
N HIS A 150 -5.92 1.75 2.67
CA HIS A 150 -4.93 0.68 2.64
C HIS A 150 -3.53 1.26 2.38
N MET A 151 -3.38 2.10 1.35
CA MET A 151 -2.11 2.75 1.06
C MET A 151 -1.65 3.71 2.16
N ALA A 152 -2.57 4.39 2.86
CA ALA A 152 -2.20 5.25 3.97
C ALA A 152 -1.62 4.41 5.12
N SER A 153 -2.18 3.22 5.35
CA SER A 153 -1.67 2.28 6.35
C SER A 153 -0.26 1.80 6.01
N LEU A 154 -0.01 1.44 4.75
CA LEU A 154 1.33 1.06 4.26
C LEU A 154 2.33 2.21 4.29
N ALA A 155 1.91 3.43 3.95
CA ALA A 155 2.78 4.59 4.01
C ALA A 155 3.21 4.92 5.44
N VAL A 156 2.26 4.86 6.40
CA VAL A 156 2.54 5.14 7.82
C VAL A 156 3.40 4.06 8.45
N SER A 157 3.22 2.78 8.11
CA SER A 157 4.07 1.71 8.64
C SER A 157 5.54 1.81 8.20
N ASN A 158 5.81 2.52 7.10
CA ASN A 158 7.15 2.81 6.59
C ASN A 158 7.72 4.16 7.08
N TRP A 159 6.98 4.90 7.92
CA TRP A 159 7.42 6.18 8.46
C TRP A 159 8.08 6.00 9.84
N PRO A 160 9.29 6.55 10.09
CA PRO A 160 10.05 6.24 11.31
C PRO A 160 9.57 6.95 12.58
N LYS A 161 8.57 7.83 12.50
CA LYS A 161 8.07 8.62 13.64
C LYS A 161 6.60 8.31 13.92
N PRO A 162 6.11 8.48 15.16
CA PRO A 162 4.69 8.37 15.45
C PRO A 162 3.87 9.32 14.57
N LEU A 163 2.88 8.79 13.85
CA LEU A 163 2.03 9.56 12.96
C LEU A 163 0.56 9.13 13.11
N PRO A 164 -0.35 10.05 13.46
CA PRO A 164 -1.79 9.81 13.41
C PRO A 164 -2.24 9.29 12.04
N LEU A 165 -2.94 8.16 12.05
CA LEU A 165 -3.50 7.50 10.87
C LEU A 165 -5.01 7.33 11.07
N VAL A 166 -5.81 7.79 10.10
CA VAL A 166 -7.26 7.59 10.06
C VAL A 166 -7.62 6.91 8.73
N PRO A 167 -7.51 5.58 8.63
CA PRO A 167 -7.81 4.84 7.42
C PRO A 167 -9.31 4.50 7.38
N CYS A 168 -10.01 4.94 6.35
CA CYS A 168 -11.46 4.75 6.23
C CYS A 168 -11.78 3.66 5.20
N LEU A 169 -12.69 2.73 5.53
CA LEU A 169 -13.06 1.61 4.65
C LEU A 169 -11.85 0.83 4.12
N SER A 170 -10.76 0.81 4.90
CA SER A 170 -9.52 0.13 4.57
C SER A 170 -9.64 -1.37 4.86
N TRP A 171 -8.90 -2.19 4.12
CA TRP A 171 -8.75 -3.61 4.42
C TRP A 171 -7.29 -3.94 4.66
N SER A 172 -7.03 -5.00 5.42
CA SER A 172 -5.68 -5.51 5.64
C SER A 172 -5.07 -6.14 4.39
N THR A 173 -5.92 -6.56 3.45
CA THR A 173 -5.48 -7.22 2.21
C THR A 173 -6.33 -6.89 0.97
N ALA A 174 -5.73 -6.64 -0.19
CA ALA A 174 -6.47 -6.58 -1.46
C ALA A 174 -6.88 -7.96 -2.01
N SER A 175 -6.41 -9.07 -1.40
CA SER A 175 -6.60 -10.45 -1.88
C SER A 175 -8.04 -10.82 -2.14
N GLY A 176 -8.90 -10.69 -1.12
CA GLY A 176 -10.29 -11.10 -1.23
C GLY A 176 -11.03 -10.31 -2.31
N VAL A 177 -10.70 -9.03 -2.50
CA VAL A 177 -11.34 -8.16 -3.49
C VAL A 177 -11.07 -8.63 -4.92
N PHE A 178 -9.83 -9.04 -5.21
CA PHE A 178 -9.41 -9.47 -6.55
C PHE A 178 -9.58 -10.96 -6.82
N THR A 179 -9.68 -11.83 -5.80
CA THR A 179 -9.81 -13.28 -6.02
C THR A 179 -11.25 -13.77 -5.99
N THR A 180 -12.05 -13.30 -5.02
CA THR A 180 -13.41 -13.80 -4.78
C THR A 180 -14.46 -12.68 -4.72
N GLY A 181 -14.01 -11.43 -4.58
CA GLY A 181 -14.85 -10.27 -4.37
C GLY A 181 -15.32 -9.58 -5.66
N VAL A 182 -15.79 -8.34 -5.51
CA VAL A 182 -16.43 -7.56 -6.59
C VAL A 182 -15.49 -7.25 -7.77
N LEU A 183 -14.17 -7.27 -7.57
CA LEU A 183 -13.18 -7.08 -8.63
C LEU A 183 -12.60 -8.40 -9.15
N SER A 184 -13.13 -9.56 -8.72
CA SER A 184 -12.62 -10.87 -9.16
C SER A 184 -12.63 -11.08 -10.67
N LYS A 185 -13.64 -10.50 -11.34
CA LYS A 185 -13.78 -10.54 -12.80
C LYS A 185 -13.05 -9.42 -13.54
N ALA A 186 -12.39 -8.50 -12.81
CA ALA A 186 -11.62 -7.42 -13.41
C ALA A 186 -10.21 -7.87 -13.83
N VAL A 187 -9.73 -8.99 -13.27
CA VAL A 187 -8.44 -9.59 -13.60
C VAL A 187 -8.65 -10.74 -14.58
N ASN A 188 -7.87 -10.78 -15.66
CA ASN A 188 -7.90 -11.88 -16.62
C ASN A 188 -7.07 -13.07 -16.09
N TRP A 189 -7.61 -13.76 -15.08
CA TRP A 189 -6.93 -14.89 -14.42
C TRP A 189 -6.50 -15.99 -15.39
N ARG A 190 -7.27 -16.25 -16.45
CA ARG A 190 -6.93 -17.24 -17.47
C ARG A 190 -5.66 -16.89 -18.24
N GLU A 191 -5.49 -15.62 -18.58
CA GLU A 191 -4.28 -15.16 -19.27
C GLU A 191 -3.08 -15.18 -18.32
N LEU A 192 -3.25 -14.77 -17.07
CA LEU A 192 -2.18 -14.86 -16.06
C LEU A 192 -1.74 -16.29 -15.81
N GLU A 193 -2.70 -17.23 -15.70
CA GLU A 193 -2.43 -18.66 -15.55
C GLU A 193 -1.68 -19.21 -16.77
N LYS A 194 -2.11 -18.84 -17.98
CA LYS A 194 -1.41 -19.23 -19.21
C LYS A 194 0.02 -18.69 -19.23
N GLN A 195 0.23 -17.43 -18.85
CA GLN A 195 1.56 -16.81 -18.79
C GLN A 195 2.46 -17.52 -17.77
N TYR A 196 1.93 -17.81 -16.58
CA TYR A 196 2.62 -18.56 -15.53
C TYR A 196 3.14 -19.91 -16.03
N TYR A 197 2.31 -20.69 -16.73
CA TYR A 197 2.74 -22.00 -17.23
C TYR A 197 3.62 -21.95 -18.50
N THR A 198 3.52 -20.88 -19.29
CA THR A 198 4.25 -20.79 -20.57
C THR A 198 5.64 -20.16 -20.39
N GLN A 199 5.82 -19.33 -19.36
CA GLN A 199 7.05 -18.58 -19.12
C GLN A 199 7.64 -18.99 -17.77
N SER A 200 8.65 -19.87 -17.79
CA SER A 200 9.23 -20.47 -16.56
C SER A 200 9.78 -19.42 -15.59
N VAL A 201 10.20 -18.25 -16.10
CA VAL A 201 10.66 -17.11 -15.29
C VAL A 201 9.61 -16.72 -14.24
N TYR A 202 8.32 -16.70 -14.58
CA TYR A 202 7.28 -16.34 -13.61
C TYR A 202 7.07 -17.42 -12.55
N GLU A 203 7.15 -18.70 -12.92
CA GLU A 203 7.09 -19.79 -11.95
C GLU A 203 8.26 -19.71 -10.97
N GLU A 204 9.48 -19.54 -11.48
CA GLU A 204 10.70 -19.43 -10.67
C GLU A 204 10.67 -18.22 -9.73
N GLU A 205 10.28 -17.03 -10.22
CA GLU A 205 10.22 -15.82 -9.40
C GLU A 205 9.08 -15.85 -8.37
N ILE A 206 7.88 -16.29 -8.76
CA ILE A 206 6.72 -16.32 -7.84
C ILE A 206 6.93 -17.35 -6.74
N ILE A 207 7.55 -18.50 -7.03
CA ILE A 207 7.89 -19.50 -6.01
C ILE A 207 8.86 -18.91 -4.97
N GLN A 208 9.87 -18.14 -5.40
CA GLN A 208 10.78 -17.47 -4.47
C GLN A 208 10.05 -16.45 -3.58
N MET A 209 9.12 -15.68 -4.16
CA MET A 209 8.27 -14.75 -3.39
C MET A 209 7.35 -15.48 -2.40
N LEU A 210 6.87 -16.67 -2.76
CA LEU A 210 6.02 -17.52 -1.91
C LEU A 210 6.78 -18.11 -0.72
N GLU A 211 8.01 -18.57 -0.93
CA GLU A 211 8.90 -19.03 0.13
C GLU A 211 9.18 -17.90 1.14
N TYR A 212 9.38 -16.67 0.64
CA TYR A 212 9.50 -15.47 1.47
C TYR A 212 8.26 -15.23 2.35
N CYS A 213 7.04 -15.30 1.80
CA CYS A 213 5.80 -15.12 2.55
C CYS A 213 5.54 -16.20 3.62
N GLY A 214 6.17 -17.38 3.51
CA GLY A 214 6.11 -18.45 4.51
C GLY A 214 7.05 -18.25 5.70
N THR A 215 7.93 -17.25 5.66
CA THR A 215 8.98 -17.03 6.65
C THR A 215 8.60 -15.90 7.62
N ASP A 216 8.99 -16.01 8.90
CA ASP A 216 8.75 -14.97 9.90
C ASP A 216 9.44 -13.66 9.51
N SER A 217 8.67 -12.69 9.01
CA SER A 217 9.16 -11.40 8.52
C SER A 217 9.90 -10.61 9.60
N PHE A 218 9.56 -10.83 10.89
CA PHE A 218 10.26 -10.21 12.01
C PHE A 218 11.66 -10.81 12.19
N LYS A 219 11.78 -12.14 12.10
CA LYS A 219 13.06 -12.84 12.16
C LYS A 219 13.94 -12.49 10.96
N MET A 220 13.37 -12.42 9.75
CA MET A 220 14.10 -11.98 8.57
C MET A 220 14.54 -10.52 8.64
N GLY A 221 13.72 -9.61 9.17
CA GLY A 221 14.13 -8.22 9.41
C GLY A 221 15.32 -8.13 10.36
N GLN A 222 15.34 -8.96 11.42
CA GLN A 222 16.51 -9.08 12.29
C GLN A 222 17.72 -9.66 11.58
N ASP A 223 17.53 -10.68 10.76
CA ASP A 223 18.62 -11.34 10.04
C ASP A 223 19.20 -10.45 8.92
N PHE A 224 18.37 -9.64 8.26
CA PHE A 224 18.81 -8.60 7.32
C PHE A 224 19.66 -7.53 8.02
N VAL A 225 19.23 -7.05 9.19
CA VAL A 225 20.03 -6.07 9.97
C VAL A 225 21.34 -6.70 10.46
N LYS A 226 21.32 -7.97 10.88
CA LYS A 226 22.51 -8.71 11.35
C LYS A 226 23.49 -9.05 10.22
N ASN A 227 22.98 -9.37 9.03
CA ASN A 227 23.75 -9.81 7.87
C ASN A 227 23.86 -8.71 6.79
N SER A 228 23.57 -7.46 7.15
CA SER A 228 23.53 -6.31 6.24
C SER A 228 24.77 -6.17 5.34
N PRO A 229 26.02 -6.43 5.82
CA PRO A 229 27.21 -6.32 4.97
C PRO A 229 27.27 -7.36 3.84
N SER A 230 26.72 -8.56 4.03
CA SER A 230 26.81 -9.68 3.07
C SER A 230 25.54 -9.90 2.25
N SER A 231 24.40 -9.39 2.73
CA SER A 231 23.10 -9.53 2.05
C SER A 231 22.95 -8.57 0.87
N VAL A 232 23.72 -7.47 0.87
CA VAL A 232 23.76 -6.46 -0.21
C VAL A 232 24.67 -6.87 -1.38
N ASP A 233 25.65 -7.75 -1.17
CA ASP A 233 26.54 -8.24 -2.23
C ASP A 233 25.81 -9.15 -3.24
N ASN A 234 24.76 -9.85 -2.78
CA ASN A 234 23.91 -10.72 -3.61
C ASN A 234 22.86 -9.95 -4.43
N LEU A 235 22.70 -8.64 -4.21
CA LEU A 235 21.82 -7.77 -4.98
C LEU A 235 22.51 -7.15 -6.21
N SER A 236 23.71 -7.60 -6.56
CA SER A 236 24.49 -7.15 -7.73
C SER A 236 23.78 -7.31 -9.10
N CYS A 237 22.64 -8.00 -9.15
CA CYS A 237 21.76 -8.08 -10.33
C CYS A 237 20.85 -6.85 -10.50
N LEU A 238 20.65 -6.06 -9.43
CA LEU A 238 19.98 -4.77 -9.47
C LEU A 238 21.07 -3.71 -9.36
N ASP A 239 21.28 -2.93 -10.42
CA ASP A 239 22.29 -1.86 -10.49
C ASP A 239 21.90 -0.70 -9.55
N LEU A 240 21.97 -0.96 -8.25
CA LEU A 240 21.66 -0.04 -7.16
C LEU A 240 22.93 0.77 -6.88
N ASN A 241 22.95 2.02 -7.36
CA ASN A 241 24.04 2.97 -7.13
C ASN A 241 24.44 3.03 -5.65
N SER A 242 25.74 2.91 -5.40
CA SER A 242 26.41 2.87 -4.08
C SER A 242 26.21 4.10 -3.17
N GLY A 243 25.40 5.09 -3.59
CA GLY A 243 25.01 6.25 -2.78
C GLY A 243 23.95 5.94 -1.71
N ILE A 244 23.39 4.73 -1.69
CA ILE A 244 22.30 4.28 -0.79
C ILE A 244 22.66 4.29 0.70
N LEU A 245 23.94 4.29 1.09
CA LEU A 245 24.36 3.99 2.47
C LEU A 245 24.85 5.17 3.31
N HIS A 246 24.97 6.39 2.76
CA HIS A 246 25.48 7.52 3.54
C HIS A 246 24.35 8.36 4.17
N LEU A 247 23.61 7.76 5.10
CA LEU A 247 22.87 8.51 6.11
C LEU A 247 23.87 8.93 7.20
N ASP A 248 24.51 10.07 6.97
CA ASP A 248 25.51 10.64 7.87
C ASP A 248 24.84 11.15 9.16
N ILE A 249 24.60 10.26 10.12
CA ILE A 249 24.26 10.61 11.50
C ILE A 249 25.59 10.84 12.23
N GLY A 250 26.19 12.00 11.99
CA GLY A 250 27.30 12.50 12.77
C GLY A 250 26.83 12.93 14.16
N ASN A 251 26.66 11.99 15.10
CA ASN A 251 26.52 12.32 16.52
C ASN A 251 27.84 12.13 17.26
N LYS A 252 28.58 13.24 17.34
CA LYS A 252 29.71 13.44 18.22
C LYS A 252 29.18 13.93 19.57
N VAL A 253 28.83 13.05 20.50
CA VAL A 253 28.64 13.44 21.92
C VAL A 253 29.22 12.40 22.86
N ARG A 254 30.12 12.91 23.70
CA ARG A 254 30.86 12.30 24.81
C ARG A 254 29.95 11.59 25.83
N SER A 255 30.51 10.52 26.38
CA SER A 255 30.16 9.88 27.64
C SER A 255 30.03 10.86 28.82
N SER A 256 28.93 10.79 29.57
CA SER A 256 28.98 10.75 31.04
C SER A 256 27.75 10.02 31.59
N GLU A 257 28.00 9.21 32.60
CA GLU A 257 27.06 8.35 33.34
C GLU A 257 26.03 9.12 34.20
N VAL A 258 25.21 8.31 34.90
CA VAL A 258 24.26 8.57 36.02
C VAL A 258 22.80 8.41 35.53
N GLY A 259 21.92 7.57 36.08
CA GLY A 259 21.89 6.69 37.24
C GLY A 259 20.47 6.06 37.34
N HIS A 260 20.34 4.94 38.07
CA HIS A 260 19.17 4.08 38.24
C HIS A 260 17.82 4.78 38.56
N CYS A 261 16.70 4.22 38.04
CA CYS A 261 15.65 3.53 38.83
C CYS A 261 14.44 3.13 37.97
N LEU A 262 14.20 1.82 37.83
CA LEU A 262 12.98 1.21 37.30
C LEU A 262 12.08 0.81 38.48
N SER A 263 10.89 1.42 38.62
CA SER A 263 9.82 0.90 39.46
C SER A 263 8.68 0.35 38.59
N ARG A 264 8.44 -0.94 38.73
CA ARG A 264 7.47 -1.78 38.03
C ARG A 264 6.22 -1.88 38.88
N ASN A 265 5.08 -1.36 38.43
CA ASN A 265 3.77 -1.66 39.02
C ASN A 265 2.96 -2.56 38.08
N ARG A 266 2.84 -3.83 38.48
CA ARG A 266 1.79 -4.77 38.01
C ARG A 266 0.55 -4.50 38.85
N ASN A 267 -0.61 -4.35 38.23
CA ASN A 267 -1.89 -4.68 38.86
C ASN A 267 -2.72 -5.52 37.88
N ASN A 268 -3.07 -6.73 38.34
CA ASN A 268 -4.05 -7.62 37.75
C ASN A 268 -5.46 -7.09 38.05
N LEU A 269 -6.42 -7.30 37.13
CA LEU A 269 -7.83 -7.44 37.53
C LEU A 269 -8.54 -8.43 36.60
N SER A 270 -9.05 -9.49 37.22
CA SER A 270 -9.92 -10.53 36.69
C SER A 270 -11.39 -10.14 36.83
N SER A 271 -12.25 -10.56 35.89
CA SER A 271 -13.68 -10.77 36.13
C SER A 271 -14.28 -11.61 34.99
N SER A 272 -14.70 -12.82 35.35
CA SER A 272 -15.67 -13.67 34.68
C SER A 272 -17.10 -13.18 34.93
N THR A 273 -18.05 -13.45 34.00
CA THR A 273 -19.27 -14.31 34.16
C THR A 273 -20.04 -14.36 32.81
N GLU A 274 -20.79 -15.46 32.65
CA GLU A 274 -21.40 -16.13 31.49
C GLU A 274 -22.68 -15.53 30.86
N GLU A 275 -23.04 -16.12 29.70
CA GLU A 275 -24.40 -16.43 29.16
C GLU A 275 -25.39 -15.26 28.90
N LEU A 276 -26.25 -15.20 27.87
CA LEU A 276 -26.81 -16.10 26.86
C LEU A 276 -27.53 -15.19 25.83
N LEU A 277 -27.61 -15.55 24.55
CA LEU A 277 -28.84 -15.56 23.72
C LEU A 277 -28.51 -15.67 22.24
N VAL A 278 -28.77 -16.88 21.74
CA VAL A 278 -28.89 -17.31 20.35
C VAL A 278 -30.19 -16.76 19.78
N GLN A 279 -30.15 -16.14 18.59
CA GLN A 279 -31.26 -16.21 17.63
C GLN A 279 -30.73 -16.32 16.19
N ASP A 280 -31.16 -17.40 15.55
CA ASP A 280 -30.88 -17.82 14.17
C ASP A 280 -31.51 -16.89 13.12
N ALA A 281 -30.87 -16.82 11.95
CA ALA A 281 -31.47 -16.32 10.71
C ALA A 281 -31.12 -17.25 9.51
N PRO A 282 -32.00 -17.39 8.51
CA PRO A 282 -32.30 -18.67 7.88
C PRO A 282 -31.47 -19.00 6.63
N LYS A 283 -31.32 -20.32 6.39
CA LYS A 283 -30.76 -20.95 5.19
C LYS A 283 -31.63 -20.68 3.95
N MET A 284 -31.07 -20.04 2.93
CA MET A 284 -31.61 -20.12 1.57
C MET A 284 -31.04 -21.34 0.85
N GLN A 285 -31.93 -22.30 0.55
CA GLN A 285 -31.71 -23.36 -0.42
C GLN A 285 -31.91 -22.79 -1.83
N CYS A 286 -30.95 -23.00 -2.72
CA CYS A 286 -31.18 -22.85 -4.16
C CYS A 286 -30.90 -24.17 -4.86
N VAL A 287 -31.85 -24.55 -5.71
CA VAL A 287 -32.08 -25.84 -6.33
C VAL A 287 -31.05 -26.10 -7.42
N ASN A 288 -30.40 -27.26 -7.37
CA ASN A 288 -29.60 -27.80 -8.47
C ASN A 288 -30.52 -28.15 -9.65
N GLN A 289 -30.31 -27.52 -10.81
CA GLN A 289 -30.77 -28.05 -12.09
C GLN A 289 -29.58 -28.37 -12.99
N ILE A 290 -29.59 -29.62 -13.42
CA ILE A 290 -28.59 -30.35 -14.18
C ILE A 290 -28.67 -29.92 -15.65
N PHE A 291 -27.54 -29.55 -16.25
CA PHE A 291 -27.35 -29.63 -17.70
C PHE A 291 -26.21 -30.60 -17.99
N SER A 292 -26.60 -31.78 -18.49
CA SER A 292 -25.71 -32.81 -19.01
C SER A 292 -25.12 -32.33 -20.35
N THR A 293 -23.79 -32.32 -20.46
CA THR A 293 -23.11 -32.37 -21.75
C THR A 293 -22.09 -33.50 -21.71
N SER A 294 -22.30 -34.45 -22.62
CA SER A 294 -21.51 -35.65 -22.86
C SER A 294 -20.28 -35.33 -23.69
N THR A 295 -19.09 -35.66 -23.18
CA THR A 295 -17.86 -35.77 -23.99
C THR A 295 -16.96 -36.89 -23.48
N SER A 296 -16.94 -37.97 -24.26
CA SER A 296 -15.87 -38.94 -24.51
C SER A 296 -14.78 -39.16 -23.45
N ASN A 297 -14.78 -40.38 -22.88
CA ASN A 297 -13.70 -40.96 -22.10
C ASN A 297 -12.39 -41.05 -22.90
N ALA A 298 -11.38 -40.32 -22.46
CA ALA A 298 -9.99 -40.74 -22.61
C ALA A 298 -9.54 -41.27 -21.24
N ASN A 299 -9.27 -42.57 -21.16
CA ASN A 299 -8.80 -43.23 -19.95
C ASN A 299 -7.40 -42.71 -19.59
N PHE A 300 -7.32 -41.77 -18.65
CA PHE A 300 -6.10 -41.48 -17.90
C PHE A 300 -6.18 -42.20 -16.54
N SER A 301 -5.11 -42.92 -16.22
CA SER A 301 -4.96 -43.72 -14.99
C SER A 301 -5.23 -42.92 -13.72
N ASN A 302 -5.91 -43.54 -12.76
CA ASN A 302 -6.39 -42.94 -11.50
C ASN A 302 -5.32 -42.22 -10.67
N GLU A 303 -4.04 -42.58 -10.82
CA GLU A 303 -2.92 -41.91 -10.14
C GLU A 303 -2.59 -40.53 -10.72
N GLN A 304 -2.73 -40.32 -12.04
CA GLN A 304 -2.48 -39.03 -12.68
C GLN A 304 -3.55 -37.99 -12.29
N ASN A 305 -4.81 -38.40 -12.18
CA ASN A 305 -5.89 -37.52 -11.70
C ASN A 305 -5.70 -37.10 -10.24
N HIS A 306 -5.20 -37.99 -9.39
CA HIS A 306 -4.88 -37.66 -7.99
C HIS A 306 -3.66 -36.74 -7.85
N LEU A 307 -2.63 -36.93 -8.69
CA LEU A 307 -1.46 -36.05 -8.74
C LEU A 307 -1.82 -34.65 -9.26
N ILE A 308 -2.60 -34.56 -10.33
CA ILE A 308 -3.07 -33.28 -10.90
C ILE A 308 -4.01 -32.57 -9.92
N SER A 309 -4.93 -33.29 -9.27
CA SER A 309 -5.81 -32.71 -8.25
C SER A 309 -5.05 -32.23 -7.01
N ARG A 310 -4.05 -32.98 -6.54
CA ARG A 310 -3.18 -32.53 -5.42
C ARG A 310 -2.30 -31.34 -5.80
N LYS A 311 -1.80 -31.31 -7.04
CA LYS A 311 -0.99 -30.19 -7.56
C LYS A 311 -1.86 -28.94 -7.72
N ASN A 312 -3.11 -29.09 -8.18
CA ASN A 312 -4.08 -27.99 -8.22
C ASN A 312 -4.44 -27.50 -6.81
N ASP A 313 -4.65 -28.39 -5.84
CA ASP A 313 -4.90 -28.00 -4.44
C ASP A 313 -3.70 -27.32 -3.78
N SER A 314 -2.46 -27.72 -4.13
CA SER A 314 -1.25 -27.05 -3.62
C SER A 314 -1.08 -25.67 -4.25
N LEU A 315 -1.23 -25.56 -5.57
CA LEU A 315 -1.15 -24.29 -6.32
C LEU A 315 -2.26 -23.32 -5.93
N GLN A 316 -3.47 -23.82 -5.63
CA GLN A 316 -4.57 -23.00 -5.13
C GLN A 316 -4.33 -22.52 -3.70
N ARG A 317 -3.65 -23.32 -2.87
CA ARG A 317 -3.27 -22.97 -1.49
C ARG A 317 -2.07 -22.01 -1.45
N GLU A 318 -1.15 -22.17 -2.39
CA GLU A 318 0.00 -21.28 -2.62
C GLU A 318 -0.46 -19.93 -3.16
N SER A 319 -1.29 -19.89 -4.20
CA SER A 319 -1.89 -18.63 -4.67
C SER A 319 -2.70 -17.93 -3.56
N LEU A 320 -3.43 -18.66 -2.71
CA LEU A 320 -4.10 -18.08 -1.55
C LEU A 320 -3.12 -17.51 -0.50
N ARG A 321 -1.93 -18.09 -0.35
CA ARG A 321 -0.86 -17.62 0.55
C ARG A 321 -0.09 -16.44 -0.03
N PHE A 322 0.22 -16.45 -1.33
CA PHE A 322 0.78 -15.32 -2.08
C PHE A 322 -0.07 -14.09 -1.87
N MET A 323 -1.38 -14.22 -2.15
CA MET A 323 -2.30 -13.11 -2.04
C MET A 323 -2.44 -12.62 -0.59
N LYS A 324 -2.22 -13.47 0.43
CA LYS A 324 -2.22 -13.05 1.84
C LYS A 324 -0.97 -12.27 2.26
N GLY A 325 0.17 -12.46 1.60
CA GLY A 325 1.44 -11.81 1.95
C GLY A 325 1.79 -10.60 1.08
N VAL A 326 1.25 -10.56 -0.15
CA VAL A 326 1.57 -9.54 -1.16
C VAL A 326 0.48 -8.46 -1.28
N MET A 327 -0.75 -8.77 -0.86
CA MET A 327 -1.86 -7.83 -0.84
C MET A 327 -2.36 -7.53 0.55
#